data_AF-A0A453NA04-F1
#
_entry.id   AF-A0A453NA04-F1
#
_cell.length_a   1.000
_cell.length_b   1.000
_cell.length_c   1.000
_cell.angle_alpha   90.00
_cell.angle_beta   90.00
_cell.angle_gamma   90.00
#
_symmetry.space_group_name_H-M   'P 1'
#
loop_
_entity.id
_entity.type
_entity.pdbx_description
1 polymer ?
#
loop_
_entity_poly.entity_id
_entity_poly.type
_entity_poly.pdbx_seq_one_letter_code
_entity_poly.pdbx_strand_id
1 'polypeptide(L)'
;QVHKRGAISRSIDIGSFSGYGELNQALAHMFGMEGQLEDRQSIGWKCIYQDDEGDFLLLGDGPWEEFAIIVKSIWILSPQEVLQPMFPGGDLTSRL
;
A
#
# COMPACT_ATOMS: atom_id res chain seq x y z
N GLN A 1 8.85 3.49 -5.04
CA GLN A 1 7.87 4.37 -5.75
C GLN A 1 6.47 4.12 -5.18
N VAL A 2 5.56 5.08 -5.28
CA VAL A 2 4.15 4.92 -4.89
C VAL A 2 3.24 5.15 -6.10
N HIS A 3 2.33 4.21 -6.32
CA HIS A 3 1.42 4.18 -7.46
C HIS A 3 -0.04 4.22 -7.00
N LYS A 4 -0.87 4.95 -7.74
CA LYS A 4 -2.33 4.98 -7.58
C LYS A 4 -2.96 5.18 -8.96
N ARG A 5 -3.97 4.38 -9.30
CA ARG A 5 -4.65 4.50 -10.60
C ARG A 5 -5.26 5.89 -10.78
N GLY A 6 -5.03 6.47 -11.95
CA GLY A 6 -5.48 7.82 -12.30
C GLY A 6 -4.69 8.95 -11.62
N ALA A 7 -3.56 8.65 -10.96
CA ALA A 7 -2.68 9.64 -10.36
C ALA A 7 -1.24 9.53 -10.90
N ILE A 8 -0.50 10.62 -10.81
CA ILE A 8 0.94 10.64 -11.09
C ILE A 8 1.66 9.91 -9.96
N SER A 9 2.57 9.01 -10.30
CA SER A 9 3.36 8.26 -9.31
C SER A 9 4.28 9.18 -8.51
N ARG A 10 4.52 8.86 -7.24
CA ARG A 10 5.35 9.65 -6.32
C ARG A 10 6.56 8.87 -5.85
N SER A 11 7.71 9.53 -5.76
CA SER A 11 8.90 8.99 -5.11
C SER A 11 8.88 9.38 -3.64
N ILE A 12 9.15 8.41 -2.76
CA ILE A 12 9.28 8.62 -1.32
C ILE A 12 10.55 7.92 -0.85
N ASP A 13 11.17 8.45 0.20
CA ASP A 13 12.22 7.77 0.94
C ASP A 13 11.60 7.02 2.13
N ILE A 14 11.68 5.69 2.13
CA ILE A 14 11.07 4.89 3.20
C ILE A 14 11.82 5.03 4.54
N GLY A 15 13.12 5.32 4.50
CA GLY A 15 13.94 5.51 5.70
C GLY A 15 13.59 6.77 6.49
N SER A 16 12.78 7.66 5.92
CA SER A 16 12.27 8.86 6.59
C SER A 16 11.08 8.61 7.52
N PHE A 17 10.57 7.36 7.60
CA PHE A 17 9.42 7.00 8.44
C PHE A 17 9.82 6.03 9.56
N SER A 18 9.13 6.14 10.70
CA SER A 18 9.39 5.30 11.88
C SER A 18 8.42 4.13 12.01
N GLY A 19 7.41 4.04 11.14
CA GLY A 19 6.36 3.04 11.22
C GLY A 19 5.24 3.22 10.21
N TYR A 20 4.36 2.21 10.13
CA TYR A 20 3.22 2.21 9.21
C TYR A 20 2.24 3.38 9.44
N GLY A 21 2.12 3.86 10.69
CA GLY A 21 1.25 4.99 11.01
C GLY A 21 1.68 6.28 10.29
N GLU A 22 2.96 6.64 10.40
CA GLU A 22 3.53 7.82 9.74
C GLU A 22 3.49 7.67 8.21
N LEU A 23 3.82 6.47 7.70
CA LEU A 23 3.74 6.18 6.28
C LEU A 23 2.31 6.36 5.76
N ASN A 24 1.30 5.77 6.42
CA ASN A 24 -0.09 5.86 5.99
C ASN A 24 -0.60 7.30 5.98
N GLN A 25 -0.25 8.11 6.98
CA GLN A 25 -0.61 9.53 7.02
C GLN A 25 0.02 10.30 5.86
N ALA A 26 1.30 10.05 5.57
CA ALA A 26 2.00 10.69 4.45
C ALA A 26 1.41 10.28 3.10
N LEU A 27 1.11 8.99 2.92
CA LEU A 27 0.44 8.48 1.71
C LEU A 27 -0.94 9.11 1.54
N ALA A 28 -1.74 9.16 2.61
CA ALA A 28 -3.05 9.78 2.59
C ALA A 28 -2.95 11.25 2.14
N HIS A 29 -2.02 12.00 2.72
CA HIS A 29 -1.80 13.40 2.36
C HIS A 29 -1.33 13.59 0.90
N MET A 30 -0.40 12.75 0.42
CA MET A 30 0.14 12.85 -0.94
C MET A 30 -0.92 12.64 -2.03
N PHE A 31 -1.98 11.88 -1.73
CA PHE A 31 -3.02 11.52 -2.68
C PHE A 31 -4.41 12.11 -2.35
N GLY A 32 -4.52 12.95 -1.31
CA GLY A 32 -5.79 13.57 -0.88
C GLY A 32 -6.79 12.55 -0.35
N MET A 33 -6.32 11.64 0.50
CA MET A 33 -7.03 10.45 1.00
C MET A 33 -7.03 10.38 2.53
N GLU A 34 -6.87 11.52 3.21
CA GLU A 34 -6.97 11.61 4.67
C GLU A 34 -8.25 10.92 5.18
N GLY A 35 -8.13 10.05 6.19
CA GLY A 35 -9.25 9.25 6.72
C GLY A 35 -9.59 7.98 5.94
N GLN A 36 -9.02 7.74 4.76
CA GLN A 36 -9.45 6.62 3.88
C GLN A 36 -8.53 5.39 3.92
N LEU A 37 -7.30 5.52 4.44
CA LEU A 37 -6.30 4.43 4.52
C LEU A 37 -6.19 3.78 5.91
N GLU A 38 -6.95 4.27 6.89
CA GLU A 38 -6.81 3.87 8.30
C GLU A 38 -7.62 2.61 8.67
N ASP A 39 -8.57 2.20 7.82
CA ASP A 39 -9.42 1.03 8.07
C ASP A 39 -8.93 -0.24 7.35
N ARG A 40 -8.30 -1.12 8.12
CA ARG A 40 -7.82 -2.42 7.66
C ARG A 40 -8.91 -3.48 7.48
N GLN A 41 -10.07 -3.35 8.13
CA GLN A 41 -11.09 -4.41 8.19
C GLN A 41 -12.23 -4.24 7.19
N SER A 42 -12.42 -3.04 6.64
CA SER A 42 -13.45 -2.78 5.63
C SER A 42 -12.97 -3.03 4.20
N ILE A 43 -13.91 -3.22 3.27
CA ILE A 43 -13.72 -3.21 1.80
C ILE A 43 -13.46 -1.76 1.33
N GLY A 44 -12.50 -1.10 1.97
CA GLY A 44 -12.07 0.26 1.72
C GLY A 44 -10.88 0.30 0.77
N TRP A 45 -10.17 1.43 0.79
CA TRP A 45 -8.88 1.52 0.11
C TRP A 45 -7.85 0.62 0.79
N LYS A 46 -6.99 -0.02 0.00
CA LYS A 46 -5.91 -0.87 0.51
C LYS A 46 -4.58 -0.39 -0.03
N CYS A 47 -3.54 -0.50 0.78
CA CYS A 47 -2.18 -0.37 0.32
C CYS A 47 -1.55 -1.75 0.24
N ILE A 48 -0.92 -2.05 -0.89
CA ILE A 48 -0.06 -3.22 -1.05
C ILE A 48 1.35 -2.75 -1.37
N TYR A 49 2.33 -3.63 -1.21
CA TYR A 49 3.68 -3.37 -1.67
C TYR A 49 4.24 -4.56 -2.43
N GLN A 50 5.18 -4.29 -3.34
CA GLN A 50 5.99 -5.30 -3.98
C GLN A 50 7.31 -5.44 -3.21
N ASP A 51 7.67 -6.66 -2.83
CA ASP A 51 8.95 -6.97 -2.20
C ASP A 51 10.09 -7.17 -3.23
N ASP A 52 11.25 -7.64 -2.78
CA ASP A 52 12.39 -7.92 -3.65
C ASP A 52 12.27 -9.22 -4.46
N GLU A 53 11.37 -10.13 -4.06
CA GLU A 53 11.05 -11.37 -4.79
C GLU A 53 10.03 -11.12 -5.91
N GLY A 54 9.39 -9.95 -5.89
CA GLY A 54 8.42 -9.51 -6.88
C GLY A 54 6.98 -9.80 -6.48
N ASP A 55 6.76 -10.34 -5.28
CA ASP A 55 5.46 -10.67 -4.74
C ASP A 55 4.76 -9.43 -4.19
N PHE A 56 3.44 -9.41 -4.30
CA PHE A 56 2.60 -8.34 -3.78
C PHE A 56 1.98 -8.74 -2.44
N LEU A 57 2.26 -7.94 -1.42
CA LEU A 57 1.87 -8.20 -0.04
C LEU A 57 1.03 -7.03 0.50
N LEU A 58 0.14 -7.32 1.44
CA LEU A 58 -0.64 -6.28 2.12
C LEU A 58 0.30 -5.42 2.98
N LEU A 59 0.22 -4.09 2.84
CA LEU A 59 1.01 -3.17 3.63
C LEU A 59 0.56 -3.21 5.10
N GLY A 60 1.54 -3.27 6.01
CA GLY A 60 1.31 -3.37 7.44
C GLY A 60 1.26 -4.81 8.00
N ASP A 61 1.38 -5.83 7.15
CA ASP A 61 1.50 -7.21 7.60
C ASP A 61 2.96 -7.48 7.93
N GLY A 62 3.23 -7.71 9.21
CA GLY A 62 4.58 -7.99 9.73
C GLY A 62 5.31 -6.76 10.28
N PRO A 63 6.54 -6.96 10.81
CA PRO A 63 7.34 -5.89 11.41
C PRO A 63 7.67 -4.77 10.43
N TRP A 64 7.75 -3.54 10.94
CA TRP A 64 8.08 -2.37 10.13
C TRP A 64 9.48 -2.47 9.51
N GLU A 65 10.43 -2.97 10.31
CA GLU A 65 11.85 -3.05 9.97
C GLU A 65 12.09 -3.98 8.79
N GLU A 66 11.39 -5.11 8.74
CA GLU A 66 11.46 -6.06 7.62
C GLU A 66 10.90 -5.42 6.34
N PHE A 67 9.69 -4.85 6.42
CA PHE A 67 9.07 -4.14 5.31
C PHE A 67 9.96 -3.03 4.74
N ALA A 68 10.54 -2.20 5.61
CA ALA A 68 11.35 -1.05 5.21
C ALA A 68 12.61 -1.47 4.44
N ILE A 69 13.10 -2.70 4.64
CA ILE A 69 14.26 -3.26 3.94
C ILE A 69 13.88 -3.84 2.58
N ILE A 70 12.76 -4.55 2.50
CA ILE A 70 12.40 -5.36 1.33
C ILE A 70 11.55 -4.61 0.28
N VAL A 71 10.84 -3.55 0.69
CA VAL A 71 9.90 -2.85 -0.19
C VAL A 71 10.55 -2.22 -1.43
N LYS A 72 9.99 -2.49 -2.61
CA LYS A 72 10.38 -1.88 -3.89
C LYS A 72 9.38 -0.82 -4.35
N SER A 73 8.09 -1.12 -4.25
CA SER A 73 7.03 -0.22 -4.66
C SER A 73 5.78 -0.38 -3.80
N ILE A 74 5.02 0.70 -3.62
CA ILE A 74 3.76 0.72 -2.89
C ILE A 74 2.65 1.06 -3.88
N TRP A 75 1.49 0.42 -3.73
CA TRP A 75 0.33 0.61 -4.59
C TRP A 75 -0.91 0.85 -3.74
N ILE A 76 -1.63 1.93 -4.05
CA ILE A 76 -2.89 2.30 -3.40
C ILE A 76 -4.03 1.84 -4.31
N LEU A 77 -4.84 0.92 -3.80
CA LEU A 77 -5.95 0.28 -4.50
C LEU A 77 -7.28 0.85 -4.02
N SER A 78 -8.13 1.24 -4.96
CA SER A 78 -9.54 1.55 -4.68
C SER A 78 -10.33 0.30 -4.31
N PRO A 79 -11.46 0.42 -3.59
CA PRO A 79 -12.34 -0.72 -3.30
C PRO A 79 -12.69 -1.56 -4.53
N GLN A 80 -12.87 -0.91 -5.69
CA GLN A 80 -13.15 -1.59 -6.95
C GLN A 80 -11.97 -2.40 -7.49
N GLU A 81 -10.73 -1.95 -7.27
CA GLU A 81 -9.51 -2.68 -7.65
C GLU A 81 -9.25 -3.85 -6.71
N VAL A 82 -9.60 -3.69 -5.43
CA VAL A 82 -9.52 -4.77 -4.44
C VAL A 82 -10.49 -5.91 -4.81
N LEU A 83 -11.69 -5.58 -5.30
CA LEU A 83 -12.69 -6.57 -5.73
C LEU A 83 -12.45 -7.16 -7.13
N GLN A 84 -11.58 -6.55 -7.94
CA GLN A 84 -11.30 -7.00 -9.30
C GLN A 84 -9.87 -7.59 -9.34
N PRO A 85 -9.71 -8.92 -9.44
CA PRO A 85 -8.42 -9.62 -9.34
C PRO A 85 -7.47 -9.40 -10.54
N MET A 86 -7.64 -8.30 -11.27
CA MET A 86 -6.86 -7.93 -12.46
C MET A 86 -5.59 -7.14 -12.13
N PHE A 87 -5.28 -6.92 -10.85
CA PHE A 87 -4.07 -6.23 -10.41
C PHE A 87 -2.87 -7.20 -10.37
N PRO A 88 -1.63 -6.72 -10.57
CA PRO A 88 -0.43 -7.58 -10.65
C PRO A 88 -0.12 -8.42 -9.39
N GLY A 89 -0.89 -8.28 -8.31
CA GLY A 89 -0.80 -9.09 -7.09
C GLY A 89 -1.79 -10.26 -6.94
N GLY A 90 -2.60 -10.56 -7.95
CA GLY A 90 -3.49 -11.73 -7.93
C GLY A 90 -4.66 -11.64 -6.94
N ASP A 91 -5.13 -12.79 -6.45
CA ASP A 91 -6.26 -12.94 -5.53
C ASP A 91 -5.89 -12.47 -4.11
N LEU A 92 -5.96 -11.15 -3.88
CA LEU A 92 -5.82 -10.58 -2.55
C LEU A 92 -7.07 -10.83 -1.67
N THR A 93 -8.17 -11.32 -2.26
CA THR A 93 -9.40 -11.66 -1.53
C THR A 93 -9.25 -12.81 -0.56
N SER A 94 -8.24 -13.67 -0.74
CA SER A 94 -7.89 -14.70 0.24
C SER A 94 -7.31 -14.14 1.54
N ARG A 95 -6.91 -12.86 1.57
CA ARG A 95 -6.23 -12.18 2.69
C ARG A 95 -7.01 -10.97 3.25
N LEU A 96 -8.22 -10.72 2.74
CA LEU A 96 -9.16 -9.71 3.23
C LEU A 96 -10.22 -10.35 4.12
#